data_AF-A0A7W0WT54-F1
#
_entry.id   AF-A0A7W0WT54-F1
#
_cell.length_a   1.000
_cell.length_b   1.000
_cell.length_c   1.000
_cell.angle_alpha   90.00
_cell.angle_beta   90.00
_cell.angle_gamma   90.00
#
_symmetry.space_group_name_H-M   'P 1'
#
loop_
_entity.id
_entity.type
_entity.pdbx_description
1 polymer ?
#
loop_
_entity_poly.entity_id
_entity_poly.type
_entity_poly.pdbx_seq_one_letter_code
_entity_poly.pdbx_strand_id
1 'polypeptide(L)'
;MMLRAIAIGAVFACATTAAAETKILKGPYLQDLAPSSITVMWQVEQAKAAKLYVNGPGGERVIAVDPARLAEAKVEGLTPSSRYRYRVEIEGTSWEGEFATAPPVGKDVPFSFTVIGDTRYGMAPHRRVIERM
;
A
#
# COMPACT_ATOMS: atom_id res chain seq x y z
N MET A 1 -14.54 40.58 58.36
CA MET A 1 -15.22 39.58 57.50
C MET A 1 -14.96 39.95 56.05
N MET A 2 -13.90 39.41 55.44
CA MET A 2 -13.60 39.54 54.01
C MET A 2 -12.91 38.26 53.56
N LEU A 3 -13.65 37.42 52.84
CA LEU A 3 -13.23 36.11 52.34
C LEU A 3 -12.43 36.31 51.03
N ARG A 4 -11.23 35.71 50.95
CA ARG A 4 -10.46 35.61 49.70
C ARG A 4 -10.97 34.42 48.89
N ALA A 5 -11.41 34.67 47.66
CA ALA A 5 -11.74 33.62 46.70
C ALA A 5 -10.47 33.21 45.94
N ILE A 6 -10.12 31.93 45.97
CA ILE A 6 -9.05 31.34 45.17
C ILE A 6 -9.74 30.61 44.00
N ALA A 7 -9.49 31.07 42.78
CA ALA A 7 -9.93 30.40 41.56
C ALA A 7 -8.88 29.36 41.15
N ILE A 8 -9.24 28.07 41.16
CA ILE A 8 -8.41 26.98 40.64
C ILE A 8 -8.78 26.78 39.18
N GLY A 9 -7.91 27.22 38.27
CA GLY A 9 -8.02 26.94 36.84
C GLY A 9 -7.52 25.53 36.54
N ALA A 10 -8.42 24.64 36.14
CA ALA A 10 -8.06 23.30 35.66
C ALA A 10 -7.47 23.41 34.25
N VAL A 11 -6.17 23.18 34.11
CA VAL A 11 -5.50 23.06 32.82
C VAL A 11 -5.78 21.66 32.28
N PHE A 12 -6.65 21.55 31.28
CA PHE A 12 -6.80 20.32 30.49
C PHE A 12 -5.59 20.17 29.58
N ALA A 13 -4.63 19.34 29.99
CA ALA A 13 -3.56 18.89 29.12
C ALA A 13 -4.13 17.91 28.09
N CYS A 14 -4.35 18.38 26.87
CA CYS A 14 -4.70 17.53 25.73
C CYS A 14 -3.45 16.73 25.33
N ALA A 15 -3.36 15.48 25.77
CA ALA A 15 -2.29 14.60 25.37
C ALA A 15 -2.44 14.25 23.88
N THR A 16 -1.59 14.82 23.03
CA THR A 16 -1.46 14.39 21.64
C THR A 16 -0.76 13.04 21.63
N THR A 17 -1.50 11.95 21.46
CA THR A 17 -0.92 10.65 21.14
C THR A 17 -0.26 10.75 19.77
N ALA A 18 1.07 10.69 19.73
CA ALA A 18 1.80 10.51 18.48
C ALA A 18 1.32 9.20 17.84
N ALA A 19 0.75 9.28 16.64
CA ALA A 19 0.36 8.09 15.89
C ALA A 19 1.62 7.27 15.61
N ALA A 20 1.59 5.98 15.92
CA ALA A 20 2.69 5.08 15.60
C ALA A 20 2.93 5.08 14.09
N GLU A 21 4.20 5.18 13.69
CA GLU A 21 4.63 5.16 12.29
C GLU A 21 4.07 3.92 11.56
N THR A 22 3.62 4.10 10.32
CA THR A 22 3.05 2.98 9.55
C THR A 22 4.13 1.96 9.23
N LYS A 23 4.03 0.78 9.83
CA LYS A 23 4.92 -0.34 9.55
C LYS A 23 4.37 -1.21 8.41
N ILE A 24 5.01 -1.11 7.25
CA ILE A 24 4.74 -1.99 6.11
C ILE A 24 5.47 -3.33 6.31
N LEU A 25 4.74 -4.44 6.21
CA LEU A 25 5.27 -5.79 6.31
C LEU A 25 5.64 -6.36 4.93
N LYS A 26 4.89 -5.97 3.89
CA LYS A 26 5.12 -6.40 2.51
C LYS A 26 4.59 -5.36 1.52
N GLY A 27 5.34 -5.15 0.45
CA GLY A 27 4.92 -4.32 -0.68
C GLY A 27 5.31 -2.85 -0.56
N PRO A 28 4.71 -1.97 -1.40
CA PRO A 28 3.69 -2.28 -2.40
C PRO A 28 4.16 -3.24 -3.52
N TYR A 29 3.25 -4.04 -4.07
CA TYR A 29 3.50 -4.92 -5.21
C TYR A 29 2.26 -4.99 -6.11
N LEU A 30 2.41 -5.57 -7.31
CA LEU A 30 1.40 -5.54 -8.37
C LEU A 30 0.87 -6.94 -8.66
N GLN A 31 -0.44 -7.05 -8.87
CA GLN A 31 -1.12 -8.28 -9.30
C GLN A 31 -2.17 -7.99 -10.36
N ASP A 32 -2.63 -9.05 -11.04
CA ASP A 32 -3.76 -9.04 -11.96
C ASP A 32 -3.70 -7.94 -13.04
N LEU A 33 -2.50 -7.74 -13.60
CA LEU A 33 -2.27 -6.80 -14.70
C LEU A 33 -3.13 -7.19 -15.90
N ALA A 34 -3.95 -6.24 -16.36
CA ALA A 34 -4.81 -6.37 -17.52
C ALA A 34 -4.61 -5.16 -18.45
N PRO A 35 -5.25 -5.13 -19.64
CA PRO A 35 -5.15 -3.99 -20.55
C PRO A 35 -5.72 -2.70 -19.96
N SER A 36 -6.75 -2.81 -19.12
CA SER A 36 -7.46 -1.65 -18.55
C SER A 36 -7.53 -1.65 -17.03
N SER A 37 -6.83 -2.57 -16.36
CA SER A 37 -6.82 -2.64 -14.89
C SER A 37 -5.53 -3.21 -14.32
N ILE A 38 -5.31 -2.96 -13.05
CA ILE A 38 -4.27 -3.60 -12.23
C ILE A 38 -4.72 -3.59 -10.76
N THR A 39 -4.18 -4.48 -9.94
CA THR A 39 -4.35 -4.44 -8.48
C THR A 39 -3.03 -4.09 -7.81
N VAL A 40 -3.02 -2.99 -7.03
CA VAL A 40 -1.89 -2.60 -6.19
C VAL A 40 -2.12 -3.16 -4.79
N MET A 41 -1.14 -3.91 -4.30
CA MET A 41 -1.21 -4.71 -3.09
C MET A 41 -0.19 -4.25 -2.06
N TRP A 42 -0.55 -4.23 -0.79
CA TRP A 42 0.41 -4.10 0.30
C TRP A 42 -0.12 -4.72 1.59
N GLN A 43 0.80 -5.00 2.52
CA GLN A 43 0.49 -5.50 3.84
C GLN A 43 1.12 -4.61 4.91
N VAL A 44 0.34 -4.22 5.91
CA VAL A 44 0.77 -3.44 7.07
C VAL A 44 0.59 -4.25 8.35
N GLU A 45 1.22 -3.82 9.43
CA GLU A 45 1.11 -4.51 10.72
C GLU A 45 -0.30 -4.43 11.31
N GLN A 46 -0.91 -3.24 11.26
CA GLN A 46 -2.27 -2.95 11.72
C GLN A 46 -3.11 -2.39 10.56
N ALA A 47 -4.42 -2.65 10.53
CA ALA A 47 -5.28 -2.17 9.46
C ALA A 47 -5.31 -0.64 9.41
N LYS A 48 -5.04 -0.07 8.24
CA LYS A 48 -4.90 1.38 8.02
C LYS A 48 -5.56 1.77 6.70
N ALA A 49 -6.30 2.88 6.69
CA ALA A 49 -6.78 3.47 5.43
C ALA A 49 -5.59 4.02 4.64
N ALA A 50 -5.74 4.11 3.32
CA ALA A 50 -4.71 4.64 2.45
C ALA A 50 -5.30 5.51 1.34
N LYS A 51 -4.42 6.27 0.68
CA LYS A 51 -4.69 6.88 -0.62
C LYS A 51 -3.74 6.28 -1.65
N LEU A 52 -4.30 5.82 -2.77
CA LEU A 52 -3.53 5.40 -3.93
C LEU A 52 -3.63 6.48 -5.00
N TYR A 53 -2.51 7.15 -5.27
CA TYR A 53 -2.36 8.08 -6.37
C TYR A 53 -1.89 7.29 -7.59
N VAL A 54 -2.51 7.52 -8.75
CA VAL A 54 -2.14 6.88 -10.01
C VAL A 54 -2.06 7.95 -11.09
N ASN A 55 -0.87 8.13 -11.66
CA ASN A 55 -0.59 9.15 -12.66
C ASN A 55 -0.21 8.50 -14.00
N GLY A 56 -0.85 8.92 -15.09
CA GLY A 56 -0.57 8.47 -16.45
C GLY A 56 -1.50 9.13 -17.46
N PRO A 57 -1.80 8.49 -18.60
CA PRO A 57 -2.79 9.00 -19.55
C PRO A 57 -4.11 9.33 -18.87
N GLY A 58 -4.63 10.53 -19.15
CA GLY A 58 -5.85 11.05 -18.52
C GLY A 58 -5.60 11.84 -17.22
N GLY A 59 -4.34 11.95 -16.76
CA GLY A 59 -3.95 12.72 -15.58
C GLY A 59 -3.82 11.88 -14.32
N GLU A 60 -3.69 12.56 -13.17
CA GLU A 60 -3.63 11.90 -11.87
C GLU A 60 -5.04 11.56 -11.37
N ARG A 61 -5.17 10.37 -10.77
CA ARG A 61 -6.35 9.92 -10.04
C ARG A 61 -5.96 9.56 -8.62
N VAL A 62 -6.85 9.85 -7.67
CA VAL A 62 -6.69 9.47 -6.27
C VAL A 62 -7.81 8.50 -5.91
N ILE A 63 -7.43 7.35 -5.37
CA ILE A 63 -8.34 6.29 -4.96
C ILE A 63 -8.23 6.16 -3.45
N ALA A 64 -9.34 6.36 -2.74
CA ALA A 64 -9.42 6.07 -1.31
C ALA A 64 -9.49 4.56 -1.11
N VAL A 65 -8.73 4.05 -0.14
CA VAL A 65 -8.66 2.62 0.17
C VAL A 65 -9.02 2.43 1.63
N ASP A 66 -10.03 1.59 1.87
CA ASP A 66 -10.55 1.32 3.20
C ASP A 66 -9.50 0.67 4.10
N PRO A 67 -9.60 0.83 5.44
CA PRO A 67 -8.68 0.21 6.37
C PRO A 67 -8.58 -1.31 6.21
N ALA A 68 -7.40 -1.77 5.83
CA ALA A 68 -7.13 -3.19 5.70
C ALA A 68 -5.70 -3.52 6.14
N ARG A 69 -5.52 -4.72 6.70
CA ARG A 69 -4.17 -5.23 7.02
C ARG A 69 -3.45 -5.72 5.78
N LEU A 70 -4.19 -6.38 4.88
CA LEU A 70 -3.78 -6.71 3.52
C LEU A 70 -4.71 -5.93 2.60
N ALA A 71 -4.20 -4.91 1.93
CA ALA A 71 -5.00 -4.01 1.11
C ALA A 71 -4.94 -4.44 -0.35
N GLU A 72 -6.10 -4.45 -0.99
CA GLU A 72 -6.33 -4.78 -2.40
C GLU A 72 -6.90 -3.55 -3.12
N ALA A 73 -6.05 -2.75 -3.74
CA ALA A 73 -6.49 -1.53 -4.43
C ALA A 73 -6.57 -1.77 -5.94
N LYS A 74 -7.76 -2.12 -6.43
CA LYS A 74 -8.03 -2.26 -7.85
C LYS A 74 -8.11 -0.89 -8.53
N VAL A 75 -7.36 -0.74 -9.61
CA VAL A 75 -7.38 0.44 -10.49
C VAL A 75 -7.99 0.01 -11.81
N GLU A 76 -9.08 0.65 -12.22
CA GLU A 76 -9.77 0.35 -13.47
C GLU A 76 -9.72 1.53 -14.46
N GLY A 77 -10.26 1.34 -15.67
CA GLY A 77 -10.35 2.39 -16.69
C GLY A 77 -8.99 2.89 -17.18
N LEU A 78 -7.95 2.05 -17.13
CA LEU A 78 -6.63 2.39 -17.64
C LEU A 78 -6.59 2.29 -19.17
N THR A 79 -5.73 3.09 -19.79
CA THR A 79 -5.44 3.01 -21.22
C THR A 79 -4.49 1.84 -21.47
N PRO A 80 -4.80 0.89 -22.37
CA PRO A 80 -3.90 -0.21 -22.74
C PRO A 80 -2.53 0.28 -23.23
N SER A 81 -1.53 -0.60 -23.16
CA SER A 81 -0.15 -0.32 -23.60
C SER A 81 0.46 0.99 -23.05
N SER A 82 0.04 1.44 -21.86
CA SER A 82 0.45 2.72 -21.30
C SER A 82 1.16 2.56 -19.97
N ARG A 83 2.12 3.45 -19.69
CA ARG A 83 2.85 3.52 -18.43
C ARG A 83 2.11 4.41 -17.42
N TYR A 84 2.14 3.98 -16.18
CA TYR A 84 1.61 4.70 -15.04
C TYR A 84 2.62 4.69 -13.89
N ARG A 85 2.70 5.81 -13.17
CA ARG A 85 3.33 5.86 -11.84
C ARG A 85 2.24 5.77 -10.80
N TYR A 86 2.54 5.14 -9.67
CA TYR A 86 1.63 5.13 -8.53
C TYR A 86 2.37 5.47 -7.23
N ARG A 87 1.62 6.00 -6.27
CA ARG A 87 2.08 6.27 -4.91
C ARG A 87 1.01 5.83 -3.93
N VAL A 88 1.36 4.92 -3.03
CA VAL A 88 0.54 4.56 -1.87
C VAL A 88 0.93 5.49 -0.74
N GLU A 89 -0.04 6.16 -0.12
CA GLU A 89 0.16 7.04 1.04
C GLU A 89 -0.67 6.55 2.22
N ILE A 90 -0.01 6.34 3.36
CA ILE A 90 -0.63 5.91 4.61
C ILE A 90 -0.08 6.79 5.72
N GLU A 91 -0.95 7.59 6.35
CA GLU A 91 -0.59 8.48 7.48
C GLU A 91 0.65 9.36 7.24
N GLY A 92 0.83 9.83 5.99
CA GLY A 92 1.95 10.71 5.60
C GLY A 92 3.22 9.98 5.17
N THR A 93 3.31 8.66 5.35
CA THR A 93 4.37 7.84 4.74
C THR A 93 3.94 7.41 3.35
N SER A 94 4.86 7.45 2.37
CA SER A 94 4.56 7.10 0.99
C SER A 94 5.53 6.10 0.38
N TRP A 95 5.00 5.25 -0.50
CA TRP A 95 5.75 4.28 -1.30
C TRP A 95 5.35 4.40 -2.76
N GLU A 96 6.32 4.40 -3.65
CA GLU A 96 6.11 4.63 -5.07
C GLU A 96 6.47 3.42 -5.92
N GLY A 97 5.90 3.35 -7.12
CA GLY A 97 6.26 2.39 -8.13
C GLY A 97 5.70 2.77 -9.49
N GLU A 98 5.90 1.90 -10.47
CA GLU A 98 5.36 2.08 -11.80
C GLU A 98 4.94 0.74 -12.41
N PHE A 99 4.04 0.82 -13.38
CA PHE A 99 3.62 -0.33 -14.18
C PHE A 99 3.29 0.10 -15.61
N ALA A 100 3.22 -0.88 -16.51
CA ALA A 100 2.69 -0.69 -17.84
C ALA A 100 1.51 -1.66 -18.03
N THR A 101 0.35 -1.16 -18.45
CA THR A 101 -0.81 -2.00 -18.76
C THR A 101 -0.52 -2.93 -19.93
N ALA A 102 -1.16 -4.09 -19.93
CA ALA A 102 -1.04 -5.03 -21.03
C ALA A 102 -1.54 -4.41 -22.36
N PRO A 103 -1.08 -4.93 -23.51
CA PRO A 103 -1.70 -4.64 -24.80
C PRO A 103 -3.17 -5.04 -24.85
N PRO A 104 -3.98 -4.47 -25.75
CA PRO A 104 -5.35 -4.95 -25.97
C PRO A 104 -5.37 -6.46 -26.27
N VAL A 105 -6.39 -7.17 -25.76
CA VAL A 105 -6.54 -8.61 -25.97
C VAL A 105 -6.57 -8.94 -27.47
N GLY A 106 -5.86 -10.01 -27.86
CA GLY A 106 -5.80 -10.46 -29.25
C GLY A 106 -4.86 -9.65 -30.16
N LYS A 107 -4.08 -8.71 -29.61
CA LYS A 107 -3.03 -8.04 -30.37
C LYS A 107 -1.79 -8.91 -30.45
N ASP A 108 -1.30 -9.09 -31.68
CA ASP A 108 -0.02 -9.74 -31.95
C ASP A 108 1.10 -8.71 -31.81
N VAL A 109 1.58 -8.53 -30.58
CA VAL A 109 2.70 -7.65 -30.25
C VAL A 109 3.77 -8.44 -29.50
N PRO A 110 5.06 -8.18 -29.73
CA PRO A 110 6.11 -8.82 -28.96
C PRO A 110 5.96 -8.50 -27.47
N PHE A 111 6.09 -9.52 -26.63
CA PHE A 111 6.18 -9.35 -25.18
C PHE A 111 7.25 -10.26 -24.61
N SER A 112 7.76 -9.88 -23.43
CA SER A 112 8.71 -10.69 -22.69
C SER A 112 8.15 -10.90 -21.29
N PHE A 113 8.31 -12.12 -20.79
CA PHE A 113 7.93 -12.48 -19.44
C PHE A 113 8.99 -13.42 -18.86
N THR A 114 9.08 -13.43 -17.54
CA THR A 114 10.00 -14.28 -16.81
C THR A 114 9.19 -15.14 -15.86
N VAL A 115 9.49 -16.44 -15.85
CA VAL A 115 8.92 -17.40 -14.90
C VAL A 115 10.05 -17.88 -14.00
N ILE A 116 9.89 -17.71 -12.70
CA ILE A 116 10.86 -18.13 -11.69
C ILE A 116 10.14 -19.02 -10.67
N GLY A 117 10.75 -20.16 -10.36
CA GLY A 117 10.29 -21.10 -9.33
C GLY A 117 11.28 -21.20 -8.17
N ASP A 118 10.85 -21.85 -7.08
CA ASP A 118 11.71 -22.28 -5.97
C ASP A 118 12.56 -21.17 -5.31
N THR A 119 12.03 -19.96 -5.21
CA THR A 119 12.67 -18.78 -4.61
C THR A 119 12.78 -18.83 -3.07
N ARG A 120 12.93 -20.03 -2.50
CA ARG A 120 12.94 -20.37 -1.06
C ARG A 120 13.21 -19.17 -0.15
N TYR A 121 12.27 -18.90 0.75
CA TYR A 121 12.45 -17.91 1.82
C TYR A 121 12.47 -18.61 3.18
N GLY A 122 13.24 -18.09 4.15
CA GLY A 122 13.26 -18.62 5.51
C GLY A 122 14.05 -19.92 5.68
N MET A 123 15.37 -19.85 5.51
CA MET A 123 16.30 -20.97 5.78
C MET A 123 16.17 -21.52 7.22
N ALA A 124 15.86 -20.67 8.20
CA ALA A 124 15.74 -21.06 9.60
C ALA A 124 14.51 -21.96 9.90
N PRO A 125 13.29 -21.64 9.47
CA PRO A 125 12.16 -22.57 9.53
C PRO A 125 12.44 -23.93 8.88
N HIS A 126 13.08 -23.94 7.71
CA HIS A 126 13.44 -25.19 7.01
C HIS A 126 14.47 -26.00 7.80
N ARG A 127 15.50 -25.33 8.34
CA ARG A 127 16.51 -25.96 9.20
C ARG A 127 15.88 -26.67 10.41
N ARG A 128 14.91 -26.03 11.06
CA ARG A 128 14.21 -26.64 12.22
C ARG A 128 13.45 -27.93 11.90
N VAL A 129 13.01 -28.12 10.66
CA VAL A 129 12.38 -29.38 10.23
C VAL A 129 13.45 -30.46 10.05
N ILE A 130 14.58 -30.12 9.44
CA ILE A 130 15.72 -31.03 9.24
C ILE A 130 16.30 -31.48 10.58
N GLU A 131 16.50 -30.56 11.53
CA GLU A 131 17.03 -30.86 12.87
C GLU A 131 16.12 -31.74 13.74
N ARG A 132 14.89 -32.02 13.30
CA ARG A 132 13.90 -32.86 14.01
C ARG A 132 13.76 -34.27 13.42
N MET A 133 14.43 -34.56 12.31
CA MET A 133 14.52 -35.90 11.72
C MET A 133 15.73 -36.64 12.31
#